data_AF-A0A0Q9WAX2-F1
#
_entry.id   AF-A0A0Q9WAX2-F1
#
_cell.length_a   1.000
_cell.length_b   1.000
_cell.length_c   1.000
_cell.angle_alpha   90.00
_cell.angle_beta   90.00
_cell.angle_gamma   90.00
#
_symmetry.space_group_name_H-M   'P 1'
#
loop_
_entity.id
_entity.type
_entity.pdbx_description
1 polymer ?
#
loop_
_entity_poly.entity_id
_entity_poly.type
_entity_poly.pdbx_seq_one_letter_code
_entity_poly.pdbx_strand_id
1 'polypeptide(L)'
;MHNPLPNRCLVFDLDTTLPFPTYFHKYVTETFRSDLALRPEHHRFFRVIPADTYLIEFSSDRRHMRRPDGSWIKPPPSYPPILSNTNLHCLGDFICMSAGKGPGAVYSLSEFVQNFYKSPHVGVQQNK
;
A
#
# COMPACT_ATOMS: atom_id res chain seq x y z
N MET A 1 -11.73 16.55 14.57
CA MET A 1 -11.78 15.25 13.86
C MET A 1 -11.75 15.56 12.38
N HIS A 2 -10.73 15.10 11.66
CA HIS A 2 -10.56 15.40 10.24
C HIS A 2 -11.57 14.55 9.46
N ASN A 3 -12.64 15.15 8.94
CA ASN A 3 -13.64 14.45 8.13
C ASN A 3 -13.20 14.58 6.65
N PRO A 4 -12.57 13.56 6.03
CA PRO A 4 -12.18 13.65 4.64
C PRO A 4 -13.46 13.71 3.79
N LEU A 5 -13.68 14.85 3.13
CA LEU A 5 -14.71 14.97 2.09
C LEU A 5 -14.55 13.82 1.07
N PRO A 6 -15.66 13.32 0.49
CA PRO A 6 -15.70 12.11 -0.34
C PRO A 6 -14.82 12.13 -1.61
N ASN A 7 -14.21 13.26 -1.94
CA ASN A 7 -13.37 13.45 -3.13
C ASN A 7 -11.85 13.48 -2.83
N ARG A 8 -11.40 13.01 -1.66
CA ARG A 8 -10.00 13.04 -1.25
C ARG A 8 -9.41 11.64 -1.18
N CYS A 9 -8.26 11.44 -1.85
CA CYS A 9 -7.41 10.27 -1.65
C CYS A 9 -6.24 10.66 -0.73
N LEU A 10 -6.15 10.01 0.41
CA LEU A 10 -5.14 10.24 1.45
C LEU A 10 -4.24 9.02 1.58
N VAL A 11 -2.96 9.24 1.89
CA VAL A 11 -1.98 8.20 2.16
C VAL A 11 -1.57 8.27 3.62
N PHE A 12 -1.58 7.10 4.25
CA PHE A 12 -1.16 6.87 5.64
C PHE A 12 0.09 5.99 5.61
N ASP A 13 1.24 6.63 5.51
CA ASP A 13 2.55 5.97 5.62
C ASP A 13 3.17 6.38 6.96
N LEU A 14 3.49 5.40 7.82
CA LEU A 14 4.05 5.67 9.15
C LEU A 14 5.55 5.98 9.09
N ASP A 15 6.22 5.66 7.99
CA ASP A 15 7.67 5.85 7.82
C ASP A 15 8.01 7.11 6.99
N THR A 16 7.01 7.84 6.49
CA THR A 16 7.23 9.06 5.70
C THR A 16 7.64 10.26 6.56
N THR A 17 8.42 11.17 5.98
CA THR A 17 8.67 12.51 6.55
C THR A 17 7.67 13.57 6.09
N LEU A 18 6.73 13.20 5.22
CA LEU A 18 5.60 14.03 4.82
C LEU A 18 4.55 14.15 5.95
N PRO A 19 3.61 15.11 5.88
CA PRO A 19 2.51 15.17 6.86
C PRO A 19 1.71 13.86 6.94
N PHE A 20 1.20 13.53 8.13
CA PHE A 20 0.41 12.32 8.37
C PHE A 20 -1.06 12.64 8.73
N PRO A 21 -2.06 12.21 7.92
CA PRO A 21 -1.92 11.70 6.56
C PRO A 21 -1.51 12.80 5.57
N THR A 22 -1.09 12.41 4.37
CA THR A 22 -0.81 13.34 3.26
C THR A 22 -1.75 13.05 2.08
N TYR A 23 -1.93 14.04 1.21
CA TYR A 23 -2.69 13.85 -0.03
C TYR A 23 -1.94 12.96 -1.00
N PHE A 24 -2.68 12.09 -1.70
CA PHE A 24 -2.12 11.16 -2.68
C PHE A 24 -1.25 11.85 -3.74
N HIS A 25 -1.71 12.98 -4.30
CA HIS A 25 -0.93 13.71 -5.31
C HIS A 25 0.44 14.14 -4.78
N LYS A 26 0.49 14.66 -3.54
CA LYS A 26 1.74 15.08 -2.89
C LYS A 26 2.63 13.88 -2.59
N TYR A 27 2.05 12.79 -2.08
CA TYR A 27 2.80 11.57 -1.78
C TYR A 27 3.45 10.97 -3.03
N VAL A 28 2.70 10.82 -4.12
CA VAL A 28 3.24 10.25 -5.37
C VAL A 28 4.39 11.09 -5.92
N THR A 29 4.22 12.41 -5.96
CA THR A 29 5.23 13.31 -6.53
C THR A 29 6.51 13.35 -5.71
N GLU A 30 6.41 13.31 -4.38
CA GLU A 30 7.56 13.50 -3.49
C GLU A 30 8.24 12.18 -3.11
N THR A 31 7.48 11.08 -2.98
CA THR A 31 8.00 9.76 -2.60
C THR A 31 8.51 8.99 -3.81
N PHE A 32 7.70 8.86 -4.87
CA PHE A 32 8.02 7.90 -5.93
C PHE A 32 8.72 8.52 -7.13
N ARG A 33 8.39 9.77 -7.51
CA ARG A 33 8.92 10.44 -8.71
C ARG A 33 8.65 9.64 -10.00
N SER A 34 9.25 10.00 -11.13
CA SER A 34 9.04 9.31 -12.41
C SER A 34 9.87 8.03 -12.52
N ASP A 35 9.29 6.96 -13.09
CA ASP A 35 10.02 5.75 -13.47
C ASP A 35 10.94 5.96 -14.70
N LEU A 36 10.76 7.04 -15.48
CA LEU A 36 11.57 7.31 -16.67
C LEU A 36 13.09 7.43 -16.40
N ALA A 37 13.45 7.76 -15.16
CA ALA A 37 14.85 7.87 -14.73
C ALA A 37 15.39 6.57 -14.11
N LEU A 38 14.58 5.51 -14.04
CA LEU A 38 14.94 4.23 -13.42
C LEU A 38 15.17 3.16 -14.49
N ARG A 39 15.93 2.13 -14.12
CA ARG A 39 16.01 0.91 -14.91
C ARG A 39 14.70 0.12 -14.76
N PRO A 40 14.28 -0.66 -15.77
CA PRO A 40 13.04 -1.43 -15.71
C PRO A 40 12.91 -2.34 -14.48
N GLU A 41 14.00 -2.91 -13.99
CA GLU A 41 14.00 -3.79 -12.81
C GLU A 41 13.69 -3.04 -11.50
N HIS A 42 13.76 -1.71 -11.51
CA HIS A 42 13.43 -0.86 -10.36
C HIS A 42 12.09 -0.15 -10.51
N HIS A 43 11.34 -0.39 -11.60
CA HIS A 43 10.00 0.16 -11.75
C HIS A 43 9.10 -0.34 -10.62
N ARG A 44 8.37 0.58 -9.98
CA ARG A 44 7.53 0.20 -8.84
C ARG A 44 6.19 -0.33 -9.33
N PHE A 45 5.73 -1.36 -8.62
CA PHE A 45 4.40 -1.91 -8.76
C PHE A 45 3.65 -1.80 -7.43
N PHE A 46 2.35 -1.66 -7.52
CA PHE A 46 1.46 -1.40 -6.40
C PHE A 46 0.36 -2.44 -6.39
N ARG A 47 0.35 -3.30 -5.37
CA ARG A 47 -0.80 -4.14 -5.08
C ARG A 47 -1.80 -3.34 -4.27
N VAL A 48 -3.02 -3.18 -4.79
CA VAL A 48 -4.12 -2.50 -4.13
C VAL A 48 -5.18 -3.51 -3.74
N ILE A 49 -5.47 -3.55 -2.44
CA ILE A 49 -6.35 -4.53 -1.81
C ILE A 49 -7.39 -3.75 -1.01
N PRO A 50 -8.69 -4.03 -1.19
CA PRO A 50 -9.72 -3.52 -0.29
C PRO A 50 -9.39 -3.86 1.18
N ALA A 51 -9.63 -2.93 2.09
CA ALA A 51 -9.22 -3.07 3.48
C ALA A 51 -9.90 -4.25 4.19
N ASP A 52 -11.17 -4.50 3.88
CA ASP A 52 -11.94 -5.67 4.33
C ASP A 52 -11.33 -6.97 3.83
N THR A 53 -10.97 -7.06 2.55
CA THR A 53 -10.23 -8.21 2.00
C THR A 53 -8.89 -8.41 2.71
N TYR A 54 -8.12 -7.34 2.94
CA TYR A 54 -6.85 -7.42 3.66
C TYR A 54 -7.02 -7.97 5.09
N LEU A 55 -8.01 -7.47 5.83
CA LEU A 55 -8.30 -7.92 7.20
C LEU A 55 -8.75 -9.39 7.27
N ILE A 56 -9.45 -9.88 6.25
CA ILE A 56 -9.94 -11.26 6.19
C ILE A 56 -8.82 -12.23 5.78
N GLU A 57 -8.01 -11.85 4.78
CA GLU A 57 -7.12 -12.80 4.10
C GLU A 57 -5.66 -12.76 4.59
N PHE A 58 -5.19 -11.62 5.12
CA PHE A 58 -3.77 -11.47 5.46
C PHE A 58 -3.36 -12.34 6.65
N SER A 59 -2.25 -13.06 6.48
CA SER A 59 -1.66 -13.93 7.48
C SER A 59 -0.14 -13.92 7.41
N SER A 60 0.52 -13.73 8.55
CA SER A 60 1.96 -13.78 8.68
C SER A 60 2.37 -14.27 10.06
N ASP A 61 2.87 -15.50 10.09
CA ASP A 61 3.59 -16.07 11.24
C ASP A 61 4.98 -15.46 11.49
N ARG A 62 5.38 -14.44 10.71
CA ARG A 62 6.65 -13.69 10.83
C ARG A 62 7.91 -14.50 10.53
N ARG A 63 7.82 -15.70 9.94
CA ARG A 63 8.98 -16.57 9.67
C ARG A 63 10.08 -15.89 8.83
N HIS A 64 9.71 -15.01 7.91
CA HIS A 64 10.63 -14.26 7.06
C HIS A 64 11.54 -13.28 7.82
N MET A 65 11.20 -12.93 9.07
CA MET A 65 12.02 -12.07 9.94
C MET A 65 12.94 -12.86 10.87
N ARG A 66 12.96 -14.19 10.78
CA ARG A 66 13.87 -15.06 11.54
C ARG A 66 15.14 -15.33 10.73
N ARG A 67 16.29 -15.24 11.38
CA ARG A 67 17.57 -15.72 10.85
C ARG A 67 17.62 -17.26 10.91
N PRO A 68 18.55 -17.90 10.17
CA PRO A 68 18.74 -19.35 10.23
C PRO A 68 19.06 -19.89 11.64
N ASP A 69 19.69 -19.08 12.50
CA ASP A 69 19.97 -19.41 13.91
C ASP A 69 18.77 -19.23 14.85
N GLY A 70 17.60 -18.85 14.31
CA GLY A 70 16.38 -18.59 15.07
C GLY A 70 16.29 -17.19 15.70
N SER A 71 17.33 -16.35 15.63
CA SER A 71 17.28 -14.97 16.12
C SER A 71 16.42 -14.07 15.23
N TRP A 72 15.95 -12.94 15.76
CA TRP A 72 15.13 -11.99 15.02
C TRP A 72 15.99 -10.95 14.27
N ILE A 73 15.69 -10.71 12.98
CA ILE A 73 16.32 -9.64 12.20
C ILE A 73 16.04 -8.27 12.83
N LYS A 74 14.80 -8.04 13.23
CA LYS A 74 14.32 -6.91 14.05
C LYS A 74 13.33 -7.44 15.09
N PRO A 75 13.24 -6.81 16.28
CA PRO A 75 12.26 -7.21 17.30
C PRO A 75 10.85 -7.29 16.70
N PRO A 76 10.12 -8.39 16.89
CA PRO A 76 8.76 -8.49 16.38
C PRO A 76 7.82 -7.59 17.20
N PRO A 77 6.65 -7.23 16.65
CA PRO A 77 5.60 -6.62 17.46
C PRO A 77 5.21 -7.50 18.66
N SER A 78 4.86 -6.88 19.78
CA SER A 78 4.57 -7.56 21.05
C SER A 78 3.26 -8.37 21.06
N TYR A 79 2.32 -8.04 20.17
CA TYR A 79 1.09 -8.79 20.00
C TYR A 79 1.32 -10.11 19.23
N PRO A 80 0.42 -11.11 19.33
CA PRO A 80 0.53 -12.36 18.58
C PRO A 80 0.59 -12.16 17.06
N PRO A 81 1.13 -13.11 16.27
CA PRO A 81 1.06 -13.06 14.82
C PRO A 81 -0.37 -12.87 14.29
N ILE A 82 -0.51 -12.13 13.19
CA ILE A 82 -1.80 -11.96 12.50
C ILE A 82 -2.00 -13.21 11.66
N LEU A 83 -3.08 -13.95 11.90
CA LEU A 83 -3.41 -15.19 11.20
C LEU A 83 -4.87 -15.13 10.78
N SER A 84 -5.16 -15.54 9.55
CA SER A 84 -6.51 -15.78 9.07
C SER A 84 -6.96 -17.19 9.41
N ASN A 85 -8.25 -17.46 9.23
CA ASN A 85 -8.82 -18.79 9.48
C ASN A 85 -8.40 -19.82 8.41
N THR A 86 -7.87 -19.38 7.27
CA THR A 86 -7.62 -20.23 6.10
C THR A 86 -6.14 -20.48 5.84
N ASN A 87 -5.23 -19.64 6.36
CA ASN A 87 -3.81 -19.78 6.13
C ASN A 87 -2.98 -19.30 7.33
N LEU A 88 -1.87 -19.98 7.60
CA LEU A 88 -0.90 -19.56 8.63
C LEU A 88 0.08 -18.50 8.11
N HIS A 89 0.34 -18.48 6.81
CA HIS A 89 1.30 -17.56 6.20
C HIS A 89 1.04 -17.37 4.70
N CYS A 90 0.75 -16.14 4.29
CA CYS A 90 0.51 -15.78 2.88
C CYS A 90 1.25 -14.51 2.44
N LEU A 91 2.20 -14.00 3.23
CA LEU A 91 2.90 -12.75 2.92
C LEU A 91 3.50 -12.71 1.50
N GLY A 92 3.99 -13.85 1.00
CA GLY A 92 4.50 -13.97 -0.37
C GLY A 92 3.49 -13.58 -1.45
N ASP A 93 2.20 -13.89 -1.25
CA ASP A 93 1.14 -13.57 -2.22
C ASP A 93 0.81 -12.07 -2.24
N PHE A 94 0.99 -11.38 -1.10
CA PHE A 94 0.81 -9.94 -0.97
C PHE A 94 2.01 -9.15 -1.53
N ILE A 95 3.22 -9.72 -1.45
CA ILE A 95 4.46 -9.14 -2.01
C ILE A 95 4.58 -9.41 -3.51
N CYS A 96 4.10 -10.56 -4.00
CA CYS A 96 4.14 -10.90 -5.42
C CYS A 96 3.46 -9.81 -6.26
N MET A 97 4.09 -9.38 -7.34
CA MET A 97 3.55 -8.36 -8.25
C MET A 97 3.14 -8.94 -9.61
N SER A 98 3.07 -10.28 -9.74
CA SER A 98 2.53 -10.92 -10.93
C SER A 98 1.01 -10.75 -10.99
N ALA A 99 0.51 -10.20 -12.10
CA ALA A 99 -0.93 -10.05 -12.33
C ALA A 99 -1.67 -11.39 -12.20
N GLY A 100 -2.83 -11.39 -11.54
CA GLY A 100 -3.65 -12.58 -11.30
C GLY A 100 -3.13 -13.53 -10.20
N LYS A 101 -2.03 -13.20 -9.52
CA LYS A 101 -1.59 -13.87 -8.28
C LYS A 101 -1.95 -13.01 -7.07
N GLY A 102 -2.29 -13.64 -5.94
CA GLY A 102 -2.62 -12.95 -4.69
C GLY A 102 -3.90 -12.08 -4.75
N PRO A 103 -4.27 -11.42 -3.63
CA PRO A 103 -5.51 -10.66 -3.53
C PRO A 103 -5.43 -9.27 -4.16
N GLY A 104 -6.57 -8.73 -4.60
CA GLY A 104 -6.66 -7.39 -5.18
C GLY A 104 -6.04 -7.30 -6.58
N ALA A 105 -5.66 -6.08 -6.98
CA ALA A 105 -5.11 -5.79 -8.29
C ALA A 105 -3.67 -5.26 -8.18
N VAL A 106 -2.84 -5.55 -9.19
CA VAL A 106 -1.50 -5.00 -9.31
C VAL A 106 -1.49 -3.92 -10.39
N TYR A 107 -0.90 -2.77 -10.07
CA TYR A 107 -0.78 -1.63 -10.96
C TYR A 107 0.68 -1.25 -11.13
N SER A 108 1.07 -0.82 -12.33
CA SER A 108 2.25 0.02 -12.54
C SER A 108 2.07 1.38 -11.86
N LEU A 109 3.15 2.16 -11.73
CA LEU A 109 3.05 3.54 -11.25
C LEU A 109 2.03 4.36 -12.04
N SER A 110 2.05 4.27 -13.37
CA SER A 110 1.16 5.05 -14.24
C SER A 110 -0.31 4.73 -13.96
N GLU A 111 -0.65 3.45 -13.92
CA GLU A 111 -2.01 3.00 -13.64
C GLU A 111 -2.43 3.37 -12.21
N PHE A 112 -1.53 3.24 -11.23
CA PHE A 112 -1.79 3.64 -9.84
C PHE A 112 -2.13 5.13 -9.74
N VAL A 113 -1.37 5.99 -10.44
CA VAL A 113 -1.66 7.43 -10.47
C VAL A 113 -2.99 7.73 -11.16
N GLN A 114 -3.25 7.10 -12.31
CA GLN A 114 -4.51 7.29 -13.05
C GLN A 114 -5.75 6.93 -12.23
N ASN A 115 -5.68 5.86 -11.43
CA ASN A 115 -6.81 5.39 -10.63
C ASN A 115 -7.08 6.24 -9.38
N PHE A 116 -6.02 6.73 -8.71
CA PHE A 116 -6.13 7.34 -7.38
C PHE A 116 -5.87 8.84 -7.33
N TYR A 117 -5.37 9.45 -8.40
CA TYR A 117 -5.27 10.91 -8.47
C TYR A 117 -6.66 11.55 -8.50
N LYS A 118 -6.95 12.40 -7.51
CA LYS A 118 -8.14 13.24 -7.47
C LYS A 118 -7.70 14.71 -7.54
N SER A 119 -8.16 15.42 -8.57
CA SER A 119 -7.85 16.84 -8.72
C SER A 119 -8.47 17.62 -7.55
N PRO A 120 -7.71 18.50 -6.88
CA PRO A 120 -8.23 19.31 -5.77
C PRO A 120 -9.31 20.33 -6.20
N HIS A 121 -9.57 20.50 -7.51
CA HIS A 121 -10.44 21.55 -8.05
C HIS A 121 -11.82 21.10 -8.52
N VAL A 122 -12.20 19.82 -8.41
CA VAL A 122 -13.53 19.35 -8.85
C VAL A 122 -14.50 19.43 -7.67
N GLY A 123 -14.99 20.64 -7.39
CA GLY A 123 -15.87 20.89 -6.25
C GLY A 123 -16.57 22.24 -6.22
N VAL A 124 -16.75 22.95 -7.34
CA VAL A 124 -17.75 24.02 -7.46
C VAL A 124 -18.21 24.12 -8.93
N GLN A 125 -19.26 23.39 -9.29
CA GLN A 125 -20.19 23.89 -10.31
C GLN A 125 -21.51 24.16 -9.57
N GLN A 126 -21.73 25.43 -9.23
CA GLN A 126 -23.05 25.92 -8.86
C GLN A 126 -23.91 25.86 -10.12
N ASN A 127 -24.97 25.05 -10.10
CA ASN A 127 -26.04 25.18 -11.09
C ASN A 127 -26.65 26.57 -10.94
N LYS A 128 -26.66 27.30 -12.06
CA LYS A 128 -27.49 28.49 -12.27
C LYS A 128 -28.97 28.13 -12.25
#